data_AF-A0A453R019-F1
#
_entry.id   AF-A0A453R019-F1
#
_cell.length_a   1.000
_cell.length_b   1.000
_cell.length_c   1.000
_cell.angle_alpha   90.00
_cell.angle_beta   90.00
_cell.angle_gamma   90.00
#
_symmetry.space_group_name_H-M   'P 1'
#
loop_
_entity.id
_entity.type
_entity.pdbx_description
1 polymer ?
#
loop_
_entity_poly.entity_id
_entity_poly.type
_entity_poly.pdbx_seq_one_letter_code
_entity_poly.pdbx_strand_id
1 'polypeptide(L)'
;MPAEHGAFVALERRAYGDVLLFNCTENAEDGKTYTYFADLPAMLGATGGEVEGRVPRPYDYVMKVDDDTYLRLGALVETLRRAPREDMYYGVGLPFMDRVSPPFMLGMGYVLSWDLVQWIAASDMVRRKARGTPSLCL
;
A
#
# COMPACT_ATOMS: atom_id res chain seq x y z
N MET A 1 -11.86 11.78 14.15
CA MET A 1 -12.76 10.65 14.48
C MET A 1 -13.43 10.92 15.82
N PRO A 2 -14.75 11.02 15.90
CA PRO A 2 -15.49 10.87 17.17
C PRO A 2 -15.05 9.64 17.95
N ALA A 3 -15.13 9.71 19.28
CA ALA A 3 -14.61 8.66 20.18
C ALA A 3 -15.29 7.30 19.96
N GLU A 4 -16.58 7.28 19.57
CA GLU A 4 -17.29 6.05 19.28
C GLU A 4 -16.72 5.26 18.09
N HIS A 5 -16.15 5.91 17.07
CA HIS A 5 -15.61 5.21 15.91
C HIS A 5 -14.39 4.37 16.27
N GLY A 6 -13.54 4.86 17.19
CA GLY A 6 -12.39 4.09 17.66
C GLY A 6 -12.80 2.77 18.33
N ALA A 7 -13.92 2.78 19.07
CA ALA A 7 -14.45 1.57 19.69
C ALA A 7 -14.99 0.58 18.64
N PHE A 8 -15.71 1.05 17.62
CA PHE A 8 -16.22 0.19 16.54
C PHE A 8 -15.08 -0.45 15.74
N VAL A 9 -14.07 0.33 15.35
CA VAL A 9 -12.90 -0.17 14.63
C VAL A 9 -12.14 -1.21 15.44
N ALA A 10 -12.00 -1.01 16.76
CA ALA A 10 -11.36 -2.00 17.63
C ALA A 10 -12.17 -3.32 17.72
N LEU A 11 -13.50 -3.24 17.75
CA LEU A 11 -14.38 -4.42 17.75
C LEU A 11 -14.32 -5.16 16.41
N GLU A 12 -14.37 -4.43 15.30
CA GLU A 12 -14.25 -4.99 13.94
C GLU A 12 -12.91 -5.71 13.75
N ARG A 13 -11.81 -5.03 14.10
CA ARG A 13 -10.47 -5.61 14.08
C ARG A 13 -10.38 -6.91 14.89
N ARG A 14 -11.01 -6.95 16.07
CA ARG A 14 -11.04 -8.14 16.92
C ARG A 14 -11.89 -9.26 16.32
N ALA A 15 -12.98 -8.91 15.63
CA ALA A 15 -13.90 -9.89 15.06
C ALA A 15 -13.31 -10.58 13.82
N TYR A 16 -12.62 -9.84 12.95
CA TYR A 16 -12.20 -10.34 11.63
C TYR A 16 -10.68 -10.50 11.47
N GLY A 17 -9.87 -9.76 12.25
CA GLY A 17 -8.41 -9.87 12.22
C GLY A 17 -7.75 -9.33 10.94
N ASP A 18 -8.48 -8.57 10.12
CA ASP A 18 -8.07 -8.05 8.80
C ASP A 18 -7.90 -6.52 8.76
N VAL A 19 -8.10 -5.84 9.89
CA VAL A 19 -7.96 -4.38 10.01
C VAL A 19 -6.56 -4.00 10.52
N LEU A 20 -5.81 -3.23 9.71
CA LEU A 20 -4.55 -2.59 10.10
C LEU A 20 -4.79 -1.11 10.42
N LEU A 21 -4.21 -0.64 11.52
CA LEU A 21 -4.31 0.77 11.93
C LEU A 21 -2.95 1.44 11.78
N PHE A 22 -2.92 2.49 10.96
CA PHE A 22 -1.74 3.31 10.72
C PHE A 22 -1.82 4.59 11.55
N ASN A 23 -0.70 5.00 12.13
CA ASN A 23 -0.62 6.22 12.94
C ASN A 23 -0.41 7.44 12.05
N CYS A 24 -1.38 7.74 11.18
CA CYS A 24 -1.39 8.92 10.34
C CYS A 24 -2.75 9.62 10.36
N THR A 25 -2.74 10.92 10.08
CA THR A 25 -3.97 11.68 9.88
C THR A 25 -4.66 11.19 8.60
N GLU A 26 -5.94 10.88 8.70
CA GLU A 26 -6.81 10.57 7.57
C GLU A 26 -7.02 11.87 6.78
N ASN A 27 -6.31 12.00 5.65
CA ASN A 27 -6.54 13.06 4.68
C ASN A 27 -6.03 12.66 3.29
N ALA A 28 -6.40 13.45 2.29
CA ALA A 28 -6.02 13.23 0.90
C ALA A 28 -4.63 13.77 0.55
N GLU A 29 -3.95 14.51 1.45
CA GLU A 29 -2.86 15.41 1.06
C GLU A 29 -1.53 15.17 1.80
N ASP A 30 -1.55 14.54 2.97
CA ASP A 30 -0.41 14.46 3.89
C ASP A 30 0.17 13.05 4.01
N GLY A 31 0.57 12.47 2.87
CA GLY A 31 1.50 11.34 2.87
C GLY A 31 0.91 10.01 3.37
N LYS A 32 -0.41 9.86 3.35
CA LYS A 32 -1.10 8.63 3.79
C LYS A 32 -0.66 7.38 3.02
N THR A 33 -0.48 7.51 1.70
CA THR A 33 0.09 6.44 0.87
C THR A 33 1.51 6.09 1.29
N TYR A 34 2.32 7.11 1.59
CA TYR A 34 3.68 6.87 2.08
C TYR A 34 3.65 6.11 3.39
N THR A 35 2.84 6.54 4.37
CA THR A 35 2.69 5.84 5.65
C THR A 35 2.26 4.40 5.45
N TYR A 36 1.25 4.15 4.60
CA TYR A 36 0.77 2.81 4.27
C TYR A 36 1.92 1.90 3.79
N PHE A 37 2.67 2.30 2.76
CA PHE A 37 3.76 1.48 2.21
C PHE A 37 5.01 1.44 3.10
N ALA A 38 5.31 2.51 3.83
CA ALA A 38 6.50 2.58 4.67
C ALA A 38 6.37 1.75 5.96
N ASP A 39 5.16 1.70 6.55
CA ASP A 39 4.92 0.97 7.79
C ASP A 39 4.58 -0.51 7.53
N LEU A 40 4.05 -0.85 6.35
CA LEU A 40 3.64 -2.21 5.99
C LEU A 40 4.71 -3.28 6.27
N PRO A 41 5.98 -3.11 5.87
CA PRO A 41 7.01 -4.12 6.10
C PRO A 41 7.26 -4.38 7.58
N ALA A 42 7.16 -3.37 8.45
CA ALA A 42 7.30 -3.56 9.89
C ALA A 42 6.09 -4.30 10.47
N MET A 43 4.87 -3.95 10.03
CA MET A 43 3.63 -4.58 10.51
C MET A 43 3.50 -6.04 10.07
N LEU A 44 3.88 -6.35 8.81
CA LEU A 44 3.77 -7.69 8.22
C LEU A 44 5.05 -8.52 8.41
N GLY A 45 6.20 -7.89 8.61
CA GLY A 45 7.47 -8.56 8.88
C GLY A 45 7.62 -9.01 10.33
N ALA A 46 6.95 -8.34 11.29
CA ALA A 46 6.91 -8.78 12.70
C ALA A 46 6.26 -10.17 12.91
N THR A 47 5.60 -10.72 11.90
CA THR A 47 4.98 -12.05 11.95
C THR A 47 5.89 -13.17 11.40
N GLY A 48 7.03 -12.84 10.77
CA GLY A 48 7.98 -13.80 10.21
C GLY A 48 9.36 -13.65 10.84
N GLY A 49 9.84 -14.68 11.54
CA GLY A 49 11.18 -14.70 12.11
C GLY A 49 12.27 -14.47 11.05
N GLU A 50 13.37 -13.85 11.45
CA GLU A 50 14.54 -13.67 10.59
C GLU A 50 15.08 -15.03 10.12
N VAL A 51 15.14 -15.22 8.80
CA VAL A 51 15.83 -16.36 8.19
C VAL A 51 16.97 -15.80 7.35
N GLU A 52 18.22 -16.07 7.79
CA GLU A 52 19.44 -15.90 6.99
C GLU A 52 19.70 -14.49 6.40
N GLY A 53 19.54 -13.44 7.21
CA GLY A 53 19.95 -12.08 6.81
C GLY A 53 19.12 -11.45 5.68
N ARG A 54 18.03 -12.11 5.26
CA ARG A 54 16.99 -11.54 4.39
C ARG A 54 15.72 -11.33 5.20
N VAL A 55 15.20 -10.12 5.15
CA VAL A 55 13.82 -9.85 5.61
C VAL A 55 12.89 -10.75 4.79
N PRO A 56 12.06 -11.60 5.41
CA PRO A 56 11.12 -12.44 4.69
C PRO A 56 10.31 -11.61 3.68
N ARG A 57 10.02 -12.18 2.50
CA ARG A 57 9.03 -11.63 1.56
C ARG A 57 7.69 -12.30 1.88
N PRO A 58 6.85 -11.74 2.77
CA PRO A 58 5.55 -12.33 3.09
C PRO A 58 4.59 -12.29 1.89
N TYR A 59 4.80 -11.37 0.94
CA TYR A 59 3.98 -11.19 -0.26
C TYR A 59 4.86 -10.91 -1.48
N ASP A 60 4.35 -11.22 -2.67
CA ASP A 60 4.96 -10.82 -3.95
C ASP A 60 4.59 -9.37 -4.32
N TYR A 61 3.34 -9.00 -4.02
CA TYR A 61 2.72 -7.75 -4.43
C TYR A 61 1.92 -7.13 -3.29
N VAL A 62 1.85 -5.80 -3.27
CA VAL A 62 0.95 -5.02 -2.41
C VAL A 62 0.11 -4.13 -3.31
N MET A 63 -1.21 -4.12 -3.10
CA MET A 63 -2.15 -3.26 -3.81
C MET A 63 -2.73 -2.23 -2.85
N LYS A 64 -2.76 -0.97 -3.27
CA LYS A 64 -3.64 0.05 -2.69
C LYS A 64 -4.85 0.20 -3.62
N VAL A 65 -6.04 0.25 -3.03
CA VAL A 65 -7.30 0.47 -3.72
C VAL A 65 -8.28 1.16 -2.76
N ASP A 66 -9.15 2.00 -3.28
CA ASP A 66 -10.19 2.64 -2.47
C ASP A 66 -11.41 1.70 -2.31
N ASP A 67 -12.19 1.87 -1.23
CA ASP A 67 -13.30 0.96 -0.86
C ASP A 67 -14.52 1.03 -1.79
N ASP A 68 -14.61 2.09 -2.60
CA ASP A 68 -15.61 2.32 -3.62
C ASP A 68 -15.23 1.73 -5.00
N THR A 69 -14.11 0.99 -5.08
CA THR A 69 -13.62 0.39 -6.32
C THR A 69 -14.01 -1.07 -6.47
N TYR A 70 -14.56 -1.43 -7.65
CA TYR A 70 -14.87 -2.81 -8.00
C TYR A 70 -13.66 -3.54 -8.61
N LEU A 71 -13.20 -4.61 -7.96
CA LEU A 71 -12.10 -5.45 -8.44
C LEU A 71 -12.58 -6.76 -9.10
N ARG A 72 -12.16 -6.98 -10.34
CA ARG A 72 -12.25 -8.31 -10.99
C ARG A 72 -11.10 -9.20 -10.52
N LEU A 73 -11.19 -9.70 -9.27
CA LEU A 73 -10.09 -10.37 -8.59
C LEU A 73 -9.47 -11.53 -9.40
N GLY A 74 -10.28 -12.37 -10.05
CA GLY A 74 -9.76 -13.47 -10.88
C GLY A 74 -8.90 -12.98 -12.06
N ALA A 75 -9.32 -11.90 -12.72
CA ALA A 75 -8.54 -11.30 -13.81
C ALA A 75 -7.27 -10.61 -13.30
N LEU A 76 -7.35 -9.97 -12.13
CA LEU A 76 -6.18 -9.37 -11.48
C LEU A 76 -5.13 -10.45 -11.16
N VAL A 77 -5.54 -11.57 -10.58
CA VAL A 77 -4.64 -12.69 -10.26
C VAL A 77 -3.98 -13.25 -11.52
N GLU A 78 -4.72 -13.45 -12.62
CA GLU A 78 -4.14 -13.92 -13.88
C GLU A 78 -3.07 -12.97 -14.45
N THR A 79 -3.28 -11.66 -14.31
CA THR A 79 -2.31 -10.64 -14.70
C THR A 79 -1.07 -10.72 -13.80
N LEU A 80 -1.25 -10.69 -12.48
CA LEU A 80 -0.14 -10.67 -11.52
C LEU A 80 0.70 -11.96 -11.56
N ARG A 81 0.11 -13.12 -11.87
CA ARG A 81 0.86 -14.39 -12.01
C ARG A 81 1.98 -14.34 -13.05
N ARG A 82 1.83 -13.50 -14.08
CA ARG A 82 2.79 -13.37 -15.19
C ARG A 82 3.66 -12.13 -15.06
N ALA A 83 3.43 -11.32 -14.03
CA ALA A 83 4.11 -10.05 -13.87
C ALA A 83 5.51 -10.24 -13.23
N PRO A 84 6.43 -9.28 -13.41
CA PRO A 84 7.69 -9.28 -12.69
C PRO A 84 7.46 -9.25 -11.17
N ARG A 85 8.31 -9.91 -10.38
CA ARG A 85 8.23 -9.90 -8.90
C ARG A 85 9.09 -8.80 -8.26
N GLU A 86 9.81 -8.06 -9.09
CA GLU A 86 10.75 -7.01 -8.71
C GLU A 86 10.57 -5.84 -9.68
N ASP A 87 10.82 -4.63 -9.18
CA ASP A 87 10.71 -3.38 -9.94
C ASP A 87 9.38 -3.22 -10.70
N MET A 88 8.27 -3.66 -10.10
CA MET A 88 6.94 -3.59 -10.70
C MET A 88 6.09 -2.50 -10.08
N TYR A 89 5.68 -1.54 -10.91
CA TYR A 89 4.65 -0.56 -10.60
C TYR A 89 3.54 -0.62 -11.66
N TYR A 90 2.37 -1.10 -11.26
CA TYR A 90 1.26 -1.40 -12.17
C TYR A 90 -0.04 -0.81 -11.64
N GLY A 91 -0.79 -0.08 -12.46
CA GLY A 91 -2.05 0.48 -12.00
C GLY A 91 -2.71 1.38 -13.03
N VAL A 92 -3.74 2.09 -12.60
CA VAL A 92 -4.47 3.01 -13.45
C VAL A 92 -4.04 4.46 -13.17
N GLY A 93 -3.32 5.03 -14.14
CA GLY A 93 -3.01 6.46 -14.18
C GLY A 93 -4.12 7.29 -14.84
N LEU A 94 -3.97 8.62 -14.83
CA LEU A 94 -4.86 9.50 -15.59
C LEU A 94 -4.71 9.22 -17.10
N PRO A 95 -5.81 9.18 -17.87
CA PRO A 95 -5.78 8.80 -19.29
C PRO A 95 -4.98 9.77 -20.17
N PHE A 96 -4.68 10.97 -19.67
CA PHE A 96 -3.90 12.01 -20.34
C PHE A 96 -2.45 12.13 -19.82
N MET A 97 -2.04 11.28 -18.87
CA MET A 97 -0.65 11.23 -18.39
C MET A 97 0.16 10.21 -19.20
N ASP A 98 1.49 10.36 -19.15
CA ASP A 98 2.41 9.38 -19.71
C ASP A 98 2.11 8.00 -19.12
N ARG A 99 1.81 7.04 -20.00
CA ARG A 99 1.50 5.66 -19.62
C ARG A 99 2.75 4.85 -19.27
N VAL A 100 3.91 5.27 -19.75
CA VAL A 100 5.20 4.62 -19.51
C VAL A 100 5.80 5.10 -18.19
N SER A 101 5.65 6.38 -17.87
CA SER A 101 6.16 6.97 -16.63
C SER A 101 5.16 7.94 -16.00
N PRO A 102 4.01 7.45 -15.49
CA PRO A 102 3.03 8.31 -14.84
C PRO A 102 3.63 8.92 -13.55
N PRO A 103 3.43 10.22 -13.29
CA PRO A 103 3.96 10.86 -12.10
C PRO A 103 3.33 10.34 -10.80
N PHE A 104 2.09 9.83 -10.87
CA PHE A 104 1.37 9.16 -9.78
C PHE A 104 0.21 8.30 -10.33
N MET A 105 -0.30 7.38 -9.52
CA MET A 105 -1.49 6.56 -9.83
C MET A 105 -2.70 7.03 -9.01
N LEU A 106 -3.89 6.84 -9.57
CA LEU A 106 -5.15 7.27 -8.95
C LEU A 106 -5.66 6.27 -7.91
N GLY A 107 -6.64 6.70 -7.11
CA GLY A 107 -7.35 5.88 -6.13
C GLY A 107 -8.04 4.62 -6.67
N MET A 108 -8.26 4.55 -8.00
CA MET A 108 -8.83 3.39 -8.71
C MET A 108 -8.00 2.10 -8.61
N GLY A 109 -6.79 2.19 -8.05
CA GLY A 109 -6.01 1.04 -7.64
C GLY A 109 -4.68 0.89 -8.39
N TYR A 110 -3.66 0.53 -7.62
CA TYR A 110 -2.33 0.24 -8.14
C TYR A 110 -1.56 -0.73 -7.24
N VAL A 111 -0.62 -1.43 -7.85
CA VAL A 111 0.14 -2.56 -7.31
C VAL A 111 1.63 -2.25 -7.39
N LEU A 112 2.33 -2.50 -6.29
CA LEU A 112 3.78 -2.48 -6.20
C LEU A 112 4.30 -3.89 -5.91
N SER A 113 5.46 -4.25 -6.46
CA SER A 113 6.22 -5.41 -5.99
C SER A 113 6.78 -5.17 -4.58
N TRP A 114 6.96 -6.24 -3.81
CA TRP A 114 7.39 -6.15 -2.41
C TRP A 114 8.74 -5.47 -2.20
N ASP A 115 9.69 -5.66 -3.13
CA ASP A 115 10.99 -4.98 -3.10
C ASP A 115 10.86 -3.45 -3.18
N LEU A 116 9.92 -2.93 -3.98
CA LEU A 116 9.63 -1.49 -4.03
C LEU A 116 9.02 -0.99 -2.72
N VAL A 117 8.16 -1.79 -2.08
CA VAL A 117 7.61 -1.46 -0.76
C VAL A 117 8.72 -1.39 0.30
N GLN A 118 9.63 -2.37 0.30
CA GLN A 118 10.82 -2.35 1.18
C GLN A 118 11.72 -1.14 0.90
N TRP A 119 11.91 -0.79 -0.37
CA TRP A 119 12.68 0.39 -0.76
C TRP A 119 12.02 1.70 -0.28
N ILE A 120 10.69 1.84 -0.41
CA ILE A 120 9.94 3.00 0.11
C ILE A 120 10.15 3.16 1.62
N ALA A 121 10.08 2.06 2.37
CA ALA A 121 10.26 2.08 3.83
C ALA A 121 11.68 2.52 4.24
N ALA A 122 12.71 2.09 3.49
CA ALA A 122 14.11 2.37 3.80
C ALA A 122 14.67 3.67 3.20
N SER A 123 14.01 4.26 2.19
CA SER A 123 14.57 5.37 1.40
C SER A 123 14.30 6.75 2.00
N ASP A 124 15.37 7.43 2.43
CA ASP A 124 15.32 8.83 2.88
C ASP A 124 14.87 9.79 1.78
N MET A 125 15.18 9.49 0.52
CA MET A 125 14.72 10.31 -0.61
C MET A 125 13.19 10.29 -0.70
N VAL A 126 12.58 9.10 -0.59
CA VAL A 126 11.12 8.94 -0.66
C VAL A 126 10.48 9.62 0.55
N ARG A 127 11.02 9.42 1.75
CA ARG A 127 10.56 10.09 2.97
C ARG A 127 10.54 11.61 2.84
N ARG A 128 11.57 12.20 2.22
CA ARG A 128 11.62 13.66 1.99
C ARG A 128 10.59 14.13 0.96
N LYS A 129 10.36 13.37 -0.12
CA LYS A 129 9.42 13.72 -1.20
C LYS A 129 7.95 13.44 -0.86
N ALA A 130 7.68 12.54 0.07
CA ALA A 130 6.32 12.17 0.49
C ALA A 130 5.57 13.33 1.19
N ARG A 131 6.30 14.31 1.76
CA ARG A 131 5.68 15.52 2.30
C ARG A 131 5.34 16.48 1.16
N GLY A 132 4.05 16.60 0.85
CA GLY A 132 3.53 17.56 -0.13
C GLY A 132 3.03 16.96 -1.46
N THR A 133 2.59 15.70 -1.50
CA THR A 133 1.96 15.12 -2.70
C THR A 133 0.68 14.36 -2.34
N PRO A 134 -0.45 14.66 -3.01
CA PRO A 134 -1.76 14.17 -2.62
C PRO A 134 -1.93 12.67 -2.86
N SER A 135 -2.41 11.97 -1.84
CA SER A 135 -2.98 10.63 -1.97
C SER A 135 -3.86 10.24 -0.76
N LEU A 136 -5.11 9.87 -1.06
CA LEU A 136 -6.15 9.33 -0.16
C LEU A 136 -5.76 7.93 0.37
N CYS A 137 -6.21 7.51 1.54
CA CYS A 137 -6.28 6.09 1.94
C CYS A 137 -7.60 5.86 2.70
N LEU A 138 -7.85 4.63 3.11
CA LEU A 138 -8.75 4.24 4.18
C LEU A 138 -7.93 3.36 5.13
#